data_AF-A0A520HUC5-F1
#
_entry.id   AF-A0A520HUC5-F1
#
_cell.length_a   1.000
_cell.length_b   1.000
_cell.length_c   1.000
_cell.angle_alpha   90.00
_cell.angle_beta   90.00
_cell.angle_gamma   90.00
#
_symmetry.space_group_name_H-M   'P 1'
#
loop_
_entity.id
_entity.type
_entity.pdbx_description
1 polymer ?
#
loop_
_entity_poly.entity_id
_entity_poly.type
_entity_poly.pdbx_seq_one_letter_code
_entity_poly.pdbx_strand_id
1 'polypeptide(L)' 'GFSTRAHKSGGLGLHWCANSVNAMQGSLRLESEGPGQGAVAILTLLAPDAGGADAS' A
#
# COMPACT_ATOMS: atom_id res chain seq x y z
N GLY A 1 0.40 8.86 6.92
CA GLY A 1 1.34 7.90 7.53
C GLY A 1 2.27 8.63 8.47
N PHE A 2 2.35 8.18 9.72
CA PHE A 2 3.27 8.70 10.72
C PHE A 2 4.67 8.10 10.49
N SER A 3 5.71 8.93 10.40
CA SER A 3 7.09 8.50 10.22
C SER A 3 7.93 9.09 11.34
N THR A 4 8.70 8.26 12.03
CA THR A 4 9.58 8.66 13.15
C THR A 4 10.89 9.31 12.69
N ARG A 5 11.06 9.56 11.39
CA ARG A 5 12.29 10.15 10.82
C ARG A 5 12.15 11.68 10.69
N ALA A 6 13.11 12.40 11.28
CA ALA A 6 13.12 13.87 11.35
C ALA A 6 13.39 14.59 10.01
N HIS A 7 14.05 13.93 9.06
CA HIS A 7 14.28 14.47 7.71
C HIS A 7 13.24 13.94 6.74
N LYS A 8 12.40 14.85 6.19
CA LYS A 8 11.43 14.58 5.12
C LYS A 8 12.10 14.30 3.76
N SER A 9 13.15 13.49 3.70
CA SER A 9 13.69 12.94 2.44
C SER A 9 13.08 11.57 2.08
N GLY A 10 12.08 11.12 2.85
CA GLY A 10 11.39 9.84 2.66
C GLY A 10 9.97 10.01 2.16
N GLY A 11 9.55 9.11 1.27
CA GLY A 11 8.24 9.09 0.61
C GLY A 11 8.19 8.18 -0.61
N LEU A 12 9.36 7.83 -1.17
CA LEU A 12 9.47 6.96 -2.34
C LEU A 12 8.85 5.59 -2.11
N GLY A 13 9.13 4.89 -1.00
CA GLY A 13 8.63 3.53 -0.80
C GLY A 13 7.10 3.43 -0.84
N LEU A 14 6.41 4.33 -0.15
CA LEU A 14 4.94 4.36 -0.14
C LEU A 14 4.35 4.85 -1.47
N HIS A 15 5.03 5.79 -2.13
CA HIS A 15 4.66 6.22 -3.48
C HIS A 15 4.79 5.07 -4.49
N TRP A 16 5.88 4.29 -4.42
CA TRP A 16 6.06 3.09 -5.24
C TRP A 16 4.95 2.08 -4.98
N CYS A 17 4.63 1.77 -3.72
CA CYS A 17 3.53 0.87 -3.39
C CYS A 17 2.19 1.38 -3.95
N ALA A 18 1.88 2.67 -3.79
CA ALA A 18 0.67 3.25 -4.35
C ALA A 18 0.64 3.12 -5.87
N ASN A 19 1.75 3.37 -6.56
CA ASN A 19 1.84 3.24 -8.00
C ASN A 19 1.66 1.79 -8.48
N SER A 20 2.31 0.82 -7.81
CA SER A 20 2.15 -0.60 -8.12
C SER A 20 0.70 -1.07 -7.95
N VAL A 21 0.04 -0.65 -6.87
CA VAL A 21 -1.36 -1.00 -6.61
C VAL A 21 -2.30 -0.31 -7.61
N ASN A 22 -2.05 0.95 -7.96
CA ASN A 22 -2.79 1.65 -9.01
C ASN A 22 -2.66 0.97 -10.38
N ALA A 23 -1.46 0.48 -10.73
CA ALA A 23 -1.25 -0.27 -11.97
C ALA A 23 -2.06 -1.58 -12.03
N MET A 24 -2.37 -2.16 -10.86
CA MET A 24 -3.27 -3.31 -10.70
C MET A 24 -4.74 -2.91 -10.58
N GLN A 25 -5.08 -1.64 -10.85
CA GLN A 25 -6.45 -1.10 -10.71
C GLN A 25 -7.00 -1.22 -9.28
N GLY A 26 -6.11 -1.28 -8.29
CA GLY A 26 -6.42 -1.36 -6.88
C GLY A 26 -6.33 -0.02 -6.15
N SER A 27 -6.39 -0.07 -4.81
CA SER A 27 -6.12 1.09 -3.95
C SER A 27 -5.32 0.74 -2.70
N LEU A 28 -4.56 1.71 -2.19
CA LEU A 28 -3.75 1.59 -0.97
C LEU A 28 -4.19 2.66 0.05
N ARG A 29 -4.59 2.22 1.25
CA ARG A 29 -4.92 3.08 2.38
C ARG A 29 -3.99 2.82 3.56
N LEU A 30 -3.69 3.87 4.32
CA LEU A 30 -2.98 3.77 5.60
C LEU A 30 -3.87 4.28 6.72
N GLU A 31 -4.00 3.49 7.77
CA GLU A 31 -4.74 3.82 8.99
C GLU A 31 -3.77 3.81 10.18
N SER A 32 -4.02 4.67 11.17
CA SER A 32 -3.20 4.76 12.38
C SER A 32 -4.02 5.44 13.47
N GLU A 33 -4.01 4.85 14.67
CA GLU A 33 -4.67 5.41 15.87
C GLU A 33 -3.85 6.53 16.53
N GLY A 34 -2.75 6.96 15.89
CA GLY A 34 -1.91 8.06 16.34
C GLY A 34 -0.48 7.64 16.71
N PRO A 35 0.33 8.60 17.21
CA PRO A 35 1.73 8.38 17.52
C PRO A 35 1.96 7.20 18.49
N GLY A 36 2.92 6.34 18.17
CA GLY A 36 3.29 5.19 19.01
C GLY A 36 2.37 3.97 18.89
N GLN A 37 1.24 4.07 18.18
CA GLN A 37 0.29 2.95 18.00
C GLN A 37 0.53 2.12 16.73
N GLY A 38 1.55 2.48 15.94
CA GLY A 38 1.81 1.88 14.64
C GLY A 38 0.80 2.32 13.57
N ALA A 39 0.77 1.59 12.47
CA ALA A 39 -0.13 1.84 11.35
C ALA A 39 -0.50 0.53 10.63
N VAL A 40 -1.68 0.51 10.03
CA VAL A 40 -2.17 -0.59 9.19
C VAL A 40 -2.20 -0.13 7.74
N ALA A 41 -1.67 -0.97 6.85
CA ALA A 41 -1.79 -0.79 5.40
C ALA A 41 -2.86 -1.72 4.85
N ILE A 42 -3.87 -1.13 4.21
CA ILE A 42 -4.99 -1.86 3.61
C ILE A 42 -4.83 -1.73 2.10
N LEU A 43 -4.65 -2.87 1.42
CA LEU A 43 -4.61 -2.96 -0.03
C LEU A 43 -5.90 -3.61 -0.52
N THR A 44 -6.58 -2.94 -1.45
CA THR A 44 -7.74 -3.49 -2.16
C THR A 44 -7.32 -3.78 -3.59
N LEU A 45 -7.46 -5.02 -4.02
CA LEU A 45 -7.19 -5.47 -5.39
C LEU A 45 -8.43 -6.14 -5.94
N LEU A 46 -8.58 -6.10 -7.26
CA LEU A 46 -9.58 -6.93 -7.95
C LEU A 46 -9.18 -8.39 -7.76
N ALA A 47 -10.19 -9.24 -7.54
CA ALA A 47 -9.96 -10.67 -7.61
C ALA A 47 -9.50 -11.03 -9.03
N PRO A 48 -8.57 -11.98 -9.19
CA PRO A 48 -8.21 -12.47 -10.50
C PRO A 48 -9.46 -13.06 -11.18
N ASP A 49 -9.58 -12.88 -12.49
CA ASP A 49 -10.56 -13.60 -13.28
C ASP A 49 -10.33 -15.12 -13.07
N ALA A 50 -11.40 -15.87 -12.89
CA ALA A 50 -11.34 -17.29 -12.55
C ALA A 50 -10.58 -18.17 -13.57
N GLY A 51 -10.21 -17.63 -14.74
CA GLY A 51 -9.38 -18.28 -15.75
C GLY A 51 -7.87 -18.05 -15.61
N GLY A 52 -7.40 -17.31 -14.60
CA GLY A 52 -5.99 -16.94 -14.42
C GLY A 52 -5.20 -17.72 -13.37
N ALA A 53 -5.82 -18.68 -12.67
CA ALA A 53 -5.14 -19.48 -11.64
C ALA A 53 -4.32 -20.67 -12.22
N ASP A 54 -4.51 -20.99 -13.50
CA ASP A 54 -3.88 -22.12 -14.20
C ASP A 54 -2.91 -21.63 -15.28
N ALA A 55 -1.86 -20.90 -14.90
CA ALA A 55 -0.73 -20.65 -15.80
C ALA A 55 0.57 -20.85 -15.02
N SER A 56 1.07 -22.08 -15.03
CA SER A 56 2.45 -22.47 -14.68
C SER A 56 3.24 -22.76 -15.95
#